data_AF-A0A959Z5P2-F1
#
_entry.id   AF-A0A959Z5P2-F1
#
_cell.length_a   1.000
_cell.length_b   1.000
_cell.length_c   1.000
_cell.angle_alpha   90.00
_cell.angle_beta   90.00
_cell.angle_gamma   90.00
#
_symmetry.space_group_name_H-M   'P 1'
#
loop_
_entity.id
_entity.type
_entity.pdbx_description
1 polymer ?
#
loop_
_entity_poly.entity_id
_entity_poly.type
_entity_poly.pdbx_seq_one_letter_code
_entity_poly.pdbx_strand_id
1 'polypeptide(L)'
;WSLQFRVANRRDTLLMDVEARVLLVLADKDGQGERLNYYQLPLQLDRITFLPLTWTVVHPVDGDSPLSGLSARELQERRAELIVIVKGLDESYGQMVQTRRSYRWDEVHWGGRFERAFEPAGDGGMRLDLERVHAFTPHPAPERLPDQ
;
A
#
# COMPACT_ATOMS: atom_id res chain seq x y z
N TRP A 1 11.84 7.88 2.98
CA TRP A 1 10.37 7.97 3.14
C TRP A 1 9.74 6.73 2.50
N SER A 2 8.44 6.50 2.64
CA SER A 2 7.81 5.31 2.03
C SER A 2 6.33 5.51 1.76
N LEU A 3 5.84 4.90 0.70
CA LEU A 3 4.42 4.69 0.46
C LEU A 3 4.00 3.37 1.14
N GLN A 4 2.88 3.39 1.86
CA GLN A 4 2.41 2.23 2.62
C GLN A 4 0.91 2.01 2.46
N PHE A 5 0.48 0.75 2.46
CA PHE A 5 -0.91 0.36 2.67
C PHE A 5 -0.97 -0.94 3.47
N ARG A 6 -2.15 -1.27 4.01
CA ARG A 6 -2.35 -2.46 4.83
C ARG A 6 -3.28 -3.47 4.18
N VAL A 7 -2.92 -4.74 4.36
CA VAL A 7 -3.69 -5.91 3.98
C VAL A 7 -4.08 -6.64 5.25
N ALA A 8 -5.35 -7.03 5.35
CA ALA A 8 -5.87 -7.88 6.40
C ALA A 8 -6.86 -8.89 5.79
N ASN A 9 -6.93 -10.09 6.36
CA ASN A 9 -8.00 -11.02 6.01
C ASN A 9 -9.21 -10.76 6.90
N ARG A 10 -10.39 -10.59 6.29
CA ARG A 10 -11.66 -10.49 7.02
C ARG A 10 -12.29 -11.85 7.31
N ARG A 11 -11.82 -12.90 6.63
CA ARG A 11 -12.27 -14.27 6.81
C ARG A 11 -11.41 -14.94 7.87
N ASP A 12 -11.99 -15.91 8.56
CA ASP A 12 -11.29 -16.77 9.51
C ASP A 12 -10.58 -17.94 8.80
N THR A 13 -9.96 -17.65 7.65
CA THR A 13 -9.18 -18.61 6.85
C THR A 13 -7.74 -18.16 6.76
N LEU A 14 -6.81 -19.11 6.67
CA LEU A 14 -5.41 -18.78 6.46
C LEU A 14 -5.15 -18.48 4.98
N LEU A 15 -4.51 -17.34 4.73
CA LEU A 15 -3.98 -17.01 3.39
C LEU A 15 -2.49 -17.32 3.36
N MET A 16 -2.11 -18.23 2.49
CA MET A 16 -0.73 -18.67 2.24
C MET A 16 -0.19 -18.03 0.97
N ASP A 17 1.14 -17.99 0.81
CA ASP A 17 1.86 -17.51 -0.37
C ASP A 17 1.31 -16.17 -0.89
N VAL A 18 1.16 -15.21 0.02
CA VAL A 18 0.55 -13.92 -0.28
C VAL A 18 1.57 -13.01 -0.96
N GLU A 19 1.24 -12.53 -2.15
CA GLU A 19 2.04 -11.64 -2.99
C GLU A 19 1.31 -10.31 -3.19
N ALA A 20 2.04 -9.19 -3.16
CA ALA A 20 1.54 -7.88 -3.51
C ALA A 20 2.31 -7.29 -4.70
N ARG A 21 1.59 -6.58 -5.57
CA ARG A 21 2.16 -5.76 -6.63
C ARG A 21 1.49 -4.39 -6.63
N VAL A 22 2.28 -3.36 -6.92
CA VAL A 22 1.79 -1.98 -6.97
C VAL A 22 2.25 -1.35 -8.28
N LEU A 23 1.29 -0.78 -8.99
CA LEU A 23 1.54 0.09 -10.13
C LEU A 23 1.17 1.52 -9.74
N LEU A 24 2.06 2.46 -10.04
CA LEU A 24 1.77 3.89 -10.03
C LEU A 24 1.41 4.33 -11.45
N VAL A 25 0.30 5.03 -11.58
CA VAL A 25 -0.13 5.69 -12.81
C VAL A 25 0.00 7.20 -12.61
N LEU A 26 0.68 7.89 -13.53
CA LEU A 26 0.81 9.34 -13.56
C LEU A 26 0.37 9.87 -14.92
N ALA A 27 -0.53 10.85 -14.91
CA ALA A 27 -0.99 11.57 -16.09
C ALA A 27 -0.13 12.81 -16.32
N ASP A 28 0.81 12.70 -17.26
CA ASP A 28 1.66 13.81 -17.66
C ASP A 28 1.00 14.56 -18.82
N LYS A 29 1.03 15.89 -18.75
CA LYS A 29 0.65 16.73 -19.89
C LYS A 29 1.88 16.89 -20.77
N ASP A 30 1.73 16.54 -22.04
CA ASP A 30 2.70 16.88 -23.08
C ASP A 30 2.07 17.82 -24.11
N GLY A 31 2.88 18.30 -25.06
CA GLY A 31 2.41 19.21 -26.12
C GLY A 31 1.36 18.61 -27.07
N GLN A 32 1.03 17.31 -26.93
CA GLN A 32 0.07 16.58 -27.77
C GLN A 32 -1.16 16.12 -27.00
N GLY A 33 -1.22 16.38 -25.70
CA GLY A 33 -2.36 16.05 -24.84
C GLY A 33 -1.90 15.46 -23.52
N GLU A 34 -2.67 14.49 -23.03
CA GLU A 34 -2.41 13.81 -21.77
C GLU A 34 -1.91 12.39 -22.03
N ARG A 35 -0.75 12.07 -21.45
CA ARG A 35 -0.13 10.75 -21.54
C ARG A 35 -0.12 10.08 -20.17
N LEU A 36 -0.65 8.87 -20.10
CA LEU A 36 -0.56 8.04 -18.91
C LEU A 36 0.76 7.26 -18.93
N ASN A 37 1.58 7.44 -17.90
CA ASN A 37 2.77 6.66 -17.66
C ASN A 37 2.52 5.69 -16.51
N TYR A 38 3.05 4.48 -16.63
CA TYR A 38 2.85 3.38 -15.69
C TYR A 38 4.20 2.95 -15.13
N TYR A 39 4.30 2.86 -13.81
CA TYR A 39 5.52 2.47 -13.12
C TYR A 39 5.22 1.35 -12.14
N GLN A 40 5.97 0.26 -12.23
CA GLN A 40 5.94 -0.74 -11.17
C GLN A 40 6.73 -0.20 -9.97
N LEU A 41 6.13 -0.22 -8.78
CA LEU A 41 6.79 0.20 -7.55
C LEU A 41 7.42 -1.02 -6.86
N PRO A 42 8.76 -1.09 -6.75
CA PRO A 42 9.43 -2.16 -6.00
C PRO A 42 9.01 -2.14 -4.52
N LEU A 43 8.67 -3.30 -3.95
CA LEU A 43 8.28 -3.39 -2.55
C LEU A 43 9.46 -3.86 -1.71
N GLN A 44 9.57 -3.38 -0.48
CA GLN A 44 10.57 -3.85 0.48
C GLN A 44 10.41 -5.36 0.73
N LEU A 45 9.17 -5.83 0.77
CA LEU A 45 8.78 -7.23 0.78
C LEU A 45 7.54 -7.35 -0.10
N ASP A 46 7.63 -8.12 -1.17
CA ASP A 46 6.54 -8.33 -2.14
C ASP A 46 5.78 -9.64 -1.91
N ARG A 47 6.32 -10.54 -1.06
CA ARG A 47 5.72 -11.83 -0.74
C ARG A 47 5.95 -12.25 0.72
N ILE A 48 4.93 -12.85 1.31
CA ILE A 48 4.96 -13.49 2.63
C ILE A 48 4.40 -14.92 2.54
N THR A 49 4.95 -15.84 3.31
CA THR A 49 4.53 -17.25 3.31
C THR A 49 3.11 -17.44 3.82
N PHE A 50 2.69 -16.63 4.79
CA PHE A 50 1.31 -16.58 5.26
C PHE A 50 0.98 -15.17 5.73
N LEU A 51 -0.28 -14.76 5.62
CA LEU A 51 -0.76 -13.50 6.16
C LEU A 51 -1.01 -13.67 7.66
N PRO A 52 -0.32 -12.91 8.54
CA PRO A 52 -0.62 -12.90 9.97
C PRO A 52 -1.90 -12.06 10.19
N LEU A 53 -2.00 -11.33 11.30
CA LEU A 53 -3.12 -10.39 11.54
C LEU A 53 -3.23 -9.35 10.42
N THR A 54 -2.13 -8.65 10.15
CA THR A 54 -2.04 -7.63 9.11
C THR A 54 -0.68 -7.63 8.47
N TRP A 55 -0.62 -7.27 7.19
CA TRP A 55 0.64 -6.98 6.50
C TRP A 55 0.65 -5.52 6.06
N THR A 56 1.65 -4.76 6.50
CA THR A 56 1.92 -3.42 5.96
C THR A 56 2.85 -3.59 4.77
N VAL A 57 2.33 -3.33 3.58
CA VAL A 57 3.10 -3.34 2.34
C VAL A 57 3.80 -1.98 2.22
N VAL A 58 5.10 -2.01 1.93
CA VAL A 58 5.96 -0.83 1.95
C VAL A 58 6.69 -0.73 0.62
N HIS A 59 6.49 0.38 -0.09
CA HIS A 59 7.38 0.81 -1.16
C HIS A 59 8.33 1.88 -0.58
N PRO A 60 9.64 1.59 -0.47
CA PRO A 60 10.61 2.60 -0.09
C PRO A 60 10.69 3.67 -1.19
N VAL A 61 10.71 4.94 -0.78
CA VAL A 61 10.97 6.06 -1.69
C VAL A 61 12.45 6.41 -1.54
N ASP A 62 13.26 5.81 -2.40
CA ASP A 62 14.69 6.04 -2.61
C ASP A 62 14.93 6.77 -3.96
N GLY A 63 16.19 6.99 -4.32
CA GLY A 63 16.56 7.72 -5.55
C GLY A 63 16.01 7.11 -6.86
N ASP A 64 15.79 5.79 -6.90
CA ASP A 64 15.28 5.08 -8.07
C ASP A 64 13.74 5.01 -8.10
N SER A 65 13.07 5.44 -7.03
CA SER A 65 11.61 5.45 -6.94
C SER A 65 11.01 6.44 -7.95
N PRO A 66 9.95 6.07 -8.68
CA PRO A 66 9.16 7.01 -9.48
C PRO A 66 8.48 8.13 -8.67
N LEU A 67 8.41 7.99 -7.35
CA LEU A 67 7.92 9.01 -6.42
C LEU A 67 9.03 9.94 -5.91
N SER A 68 10.29 9.61 -6.18
CA SER A 68 11.48 10.37 -5.80
C SER A 68 11.35 11.83 -6.24
N GLY A 69 11.64 12.75 -5.32
CA GLY A 69 11.53 14.18 -5.58
C GLY A 69 10.12 14.74 -5.78
N LEU A 70 9.04 13.95 -5.83
CA LEU A 70 7.70 14.51 -6.06
C LEU A 70 7.10 15.14 -4.79
N SER A 71 6.38 16.25 -4.96
CA SER A 71 5.52 16.85 -3.94
C SER A 71 4.10 16.29 -3.98
N ALA A 72 3.38 16.49 -2.87
CA ALA A 72 1.95 16.22 -2.77
C ALA A 72 1.14 16.92 -3.88
N ARG A 73 1.48 18.18 -4.18
CA ARG A 73 0.83 18.98 -5.22
C ARG A 73 1.06 18.40 -6.62
N GLU A 74 2.30 18.01 -6.93
CA GLU A 74 2.62 17.41 -8.23
C GLU A 74 1.89 16.08 -8.43
N LEU A 75 1.78 15.25 -7.39
CA LEU A 75 1.02 14.00 -7.45
C LEU A 75 -0.48 14.26 -7.69
N GLN A 76 -1.04 15.31 -7.09
CA GLN A 76 -2.41 15.74 -7.35
C GLN A 76 -2.60 16.21 -8.80
N GLU A 77 -1.74 17.10 -9.28
CA GLU A 77 -1.80 17.68 -10.62
C GLU A 77 -1.62 16.61 -11.71
N ARG A 78 -0.76 15.62 -11.45
CA ARG A 78 -0.53 14.45 -12.32
C ARG A 78 -1.55 13.32 -12.11
N ARG A 79 -2.62 13.56 -11.34
CA ARG A 79 -3.70 12.59 -11.07
C ARG A 79 -3.17 11.20 -10.70
N ALA A 80 -2.24 11.17 -9.75
CA ALA A 80 -1.61 9.93 -9.31
C ALA A 80 -2.67 8.90 -8.88
N GLU A 81 -2.52 7.68 -9.38
CA GLU A 81 -3.36 6.54 -9.00
C GLU A 81 -2.47 5.33 -8.73
N LEU A 82 -2.68 4.69 -7.58
CA LEU A 82 -2.00 3.46 -7.18
C LEU A 82 -2.93 2.29 -7.45
N ILE A 83 -2.53 1.36 -8.30
CA ILE A 83 -3.22 0.09 -8.52
C ILE A 83 -2.50 -0.97 -7.69
N VAL A 84 -3.19 -1.46 -6.67
CA VAL A 84 -2.72 -2.51 -5.77
C VAL A 84 -3.36 -3.84 -6.17
N ILE A 85 -2.53 -4.85 -6.32
CA ILE A 85 -2.95 -6.24 -6.58
C ILE A 85 -2.38 -7.10 -5.46
N VAL A 86 -3.24 -7.84 -4.78
CA VAL A 86 -2.84 -8.83 -3.78
C VAL A 86 -3.38 -10.19 -4.19
N LYS A 87 -2.52 -11.20 -4.20
CA LYS A 87 -2.83 -12.58 -4.55
C LYS A 87 -2.40 -13.48 -3.40
N GLY A 88 -3.12 -14.56 -3.12
CA GLY A 88 -2.72 -15.58 -2.15
C GLY A 88 -3.47 -16.89 -2.35
N LEU A 89 -3.05 -17.94 -1.67
CA LEU A 89 -3.72 -19.24 -1.61
C LEU A 89 -4.62 -19.26 -0.37
N ASP A 90 -5.92 -19.46 -0.54
CA ASP A 90 -6.83 -19.75 0.56
C ASP A 90 -6.68 -21.22 0.94
N GLU A 91 -6.09 -21.49 2.11
CA GLU A 91 -5.76 -22.86 2.56
C GLU A 91 -7.01 -23.73 2.72
N SER A 92 -8.11 -23.15 3.20
CA SER A 92 -9.35 -23.89 3.48
C SER A 92 -10.00 -24.46 2.21
N TYR A 93 -9.81 -23.77 1.08
CA TYR A 93 -10.38 -24.19 -0.21
C TYR A 93 -9.34 -24.65 -1.23
N GLY A 94 -8.05 -24.52 -0.92
CA GLY A 94 -6.95 -24.86 -1.83
C GLY A 94 -6.94 -24.06 -3.13
N GLN A 95 -7.44 -22.82 -3.11
CA GLN A 95 -7.62 -22.00 -4.33
C GLN A 95 -6.87 -20.68 -4.26
N MET A 96 -6.39 -20.22 -5.42
CA MET A 96 -5.81 -18.88 -5.53
C MET A 96 -6.90 -17.81 -5.49
N VAL A 97 -6.83 -16.94 -4.51
CA VAL A 97 -7.65 -15.74 -4.41
C VAL A 97 -6.84 -14.52 -4.83
N GLN A 98 -7.51 -13.52 -5.38
CA GLN A 98 -6.90 -12.23 -5.68
C GLN A 98 -7.88 -11.10 -5.41
N THR A 99 -7.34 -9.96 -5.03
CA THR A 99 -8.07 -8.70 -4.95
C THR A 99 -7.29 -7.60 -5.65
N ARG A 100 -8.04 -6.63 -6.19
CA ARG A 100 -7.49 -5.45 -6.84
C ARG A 100 -8.19 -4.24 -6.28
N ARG A 101 -7.42 -3.20 -5.97
CA ARG A 101 -7.96 -1.92 -5.52
C ARG A 101 -7.12 -0.80 -6.12
N SER A 102 -7.76 0.29 -6.50
CA SER A 102 -7.03 1.52 -6.79
C SER A 102 -7.23 2.54 -5.68
N TYR A 103 -6.21 3.39 -5.52
CA TYR A 103 -6.23 4.56 -4.64
C TYR A 103 -5.82 5.76 -5.46
N ARG A 104 -6.74 6.70 -5.63
CA ARG A 104 -6.43 8.00 -6.24
C ARG A 104 -5.72 8.89 -5.22
N TRP A 105 -5.12 9.97 -5.70
CA TRP A 105 -4.42 10.93 -4.84
C TRP A 105 -5.25 11.39 -3.62
N ASP A 106 -6.56 11.60 -3.78
CA ASP A 106 -7.47 12.02 -2.70
C ASP A 106 -7.75 10.92 -1.65
N GLU A 107 -7.38 9.68 -1.94
CA GLU A 107 -7.44 8.53 -1.01
C GLU A 107 -6.07 8.25 -0.35
N VAL A 108 -5.03 9.02 -0.68
CA VAL A 108 -3.68 8.88 -0.14
C VAL A 108 -3.40 9.98 0.87
N HIS A 109 -3.00 9.59 2.08
CA HIS A 109 -2.62 10.54 3.13
C HIS A 109 -1.13 10.89 3.05
N TRP A 110 -0.83 12.16 2.75
CA TRP A 110 0.53 12.69 2.85
C TRP A 110 0.89 12.96 4.32
N GLY A 111 1.92 12.28 4.82
CA GLY A 111 2.30 12.42 6.23
C GLY A 111 1.37 11.69 7.19
N GLY A 112 1.23 10.38 7.00
CA GLY A 112 0.53 9.50 7.93
C GLY A 112 1.46 8.43 8.50
N ARG A 113 1.25 8.07 9.76
CA ARG A 113 1.82 6.85 10.35
C ARG A 113 0.70 5.98 10.84
N PHE A 114 0.61 4.75 10.33
CA PHE A 114 -0.42 3.84 10.77
C PHE A 114 -0.32 3.54 12.28
N GLU A 115 -1.47 3.51 12.95
CA GLU A 115 -1.58 3.08 14.33
C GLU A 115 -1.55 1.56 14.44
N ARG A 116 -1.29 1.04 15.64
CA ARG A 116 -1.42 -0.40 15.90
C ARG A 116 -2.90 -0.78 15.89
N ALA A 117 -3.26 -1.80 15.12
CA ALA A 117 -4.63 -2.30 14.98
C ALA A 117 -4.89 -3.60 15.75
N PHE A 118 -3.96 -4.04 16.60
CA PHE A 118 -4.07 -5.32 17.30
C PHE A 118 -3.60 -5.22 18.75
N GLU A 119 -4.24 -5.98 19.62
CA GLU A 119 -4.03 -5.97 21.07
C GLU A 119 -3.92 -7.40 21.62
N PRO A 120 -3.28 -7.60 22.78
CA PRO A 120 -3.31 -8.90 23.45
C PRO A 120 -4.75 -9.31 23.78
N ALA A 121 -5.08 -10.56 23.53
CA ALA A 121 -6.30 -11.18 24.00
C ALA A 121 -6.06 -11.82 25.39
N GLY A 122 -7.13 -11.94 26.19
CA GLY A 122 -7.05 -12.47 27.56
C GLY A 122 -6.66 -13.95 27.66
N ASP A 123 -6.66 -14.67 26.55
CA ASP A 123 -6.28 -16.08 26.40
C ASP A 123 -4.80 -16.28 26.00
N GLY A 124 -4.01 -15.20 25.96
CA GLY A 124 -2.62 -15.23 25.50
C GLY A 124 -2.47 -15.11 23.98
N GLY A 125 -3.57 -15.01 23.24
CA GLY A 125 -3.58 -14.71 21.81
C GLY A 125 -3.44 -13.21 21.50
N MET A 126 -3.62 -12.87 20.23
CA MET A 126 -3.69 -11.49 19.75
C MET A 126 -5.02 -11.27 19.04
N ARG A 127 -5.70 -10.18 19.35
CA ARG A 127 -6.94 -9.76 18.69
C ARG A 127 -6.64 -8.64 17.69
N LEU A 128 -7.05 -8.84 16.44
CA LEU A 128 -7.06 -7.80 15.42
C LEU A 128 -8.39 -7.06 15.43
N ASP A 129 -8.33 -5.74 15.51
CA ASP A 129 -9.46 -4.86 15.28
C ASP A 129 -9.45 -4.42 13.80
N LEU A 130 -10.33 -5.06 13.01
CA LEU A 130 -10.47 -4.77 11.58
C LEU A 130 -10.96 -3.34 11.31
N GLU A 131 -11.70 -2.74 12.24
CA GLU A 131 -12.16 -1.36 12.10
C GLU A 131 -11.01 -0.38 12.30
N ARG A 132 -9.93 -0.76 12.99
CA ARG A 132 -8.76 0.10 13.20
C ARG A 132 -7.60 -0.12 12.23
N VAL A 133 -7.72 -1.05 11.28
CA VAL A 133 -6.64 -1.32 10.30
C VAL A 133 -6.26 -0.07 9.51
N HIS A 134 -7.22 0.81 9.24
CA HIS A 134 -7.04 2.07 8.52
C HIS A 134 -6.59 3.24 9.41
N ALA A 135 -6.61 3.09 10.74
CA ALA A 135 -6.30 4.18 11.66
C ALA A 135 -4.84 4.63 11.51
N PHE A 136 -4.65 5.94 11.50
CA PHE A 136 -3.34 6.57 11.41
C PHE A 136 -3.30 7.87 12.21
N THR A 137 -2.11 8.23 12.66
CA THR A 137 -1.82 9.55 13.22
C THR A 137 -1.14 10.41 12.16
N PRO A 138 -1.49 11.70 12.05
CA PRO A 138 -0.71 12.64 11.26
C PRO A 138 0.77 12.63 11.69
N HIS A 139 1.66 12.69 10.71
CA HIS A 139 3.09 12.76 10.91
C HIS A 139 3.65 13.89 10.04
N PRO A 140 4.52 14.76 10.55
CA PRO A 140 5.14 15.82 9.74
C PRO A 140 5.76 15.22 8.49
N ALA A 141 5.34 15.68 7.31
CA ALA A 141 5.83 15.23 6.01
C ALA A 141 6.66 16.30 5.33
N PRO A 142 7.59 15.93 4.44
CA PRO A 142 8.39 16.90 3.73
C PRO A 142 7.52 17.57 2.65
N GLU A 143 7.94 18.75 2.22
CA GLU A 143 7.30 19.43 1.09
C GLU A 143 7.41 18.59 -0.20
N ARG A 144 8.57 17.94 -0.38
CA ARG A 144 8.86 17.00 -1.47
C ARG A 144 9.47 15.73 -0.91
N LEU A 145 9.20 14.59 -1.53
CA LEU A 145 9.89 13.35 -1.19
C LEU A 145 11.39 13.48 -1.45
N PRO A 146 12.23 12.76 -0.69
CA PRO A 146 13.68 12.78 -0.90
C PRO A 146 14.01 12.30 -2.31
N ASP A 147 15.04 12.89 -2.89
CA ASP A 147 15.60 12.57 -4.21
C ASP A 147 16.96 11.86 -4.15
N GLN A 148 17.43 11.51 -2.94
CA GLN A 148 18.73 10.89 -2.64
C GLN A 148 18.61 9.84 -1.53
#